data_AF-A0A3B8NZQ9-F1
#
_entry.id   AF-A0A3B8NZQ9-F1
#
_cell.length_a   1.000
_cell.length_b   1.000
_cell.length_c   1.000
_cell.angle_alpha   90.00
_cell.angle_beta   90.00
_cell.angle_gamma   90.00
#
_symmetry.space_group_name_H-M   'P 1'
#
loop_
_entity.id
_entity.type
_entity.pdbx_description
1 polymer ?
#
loop_
_entity_poly.entity_id
_entity_poly.type
_entity_poly.pdbx_seq_one_letter_code
_entity_poly.pdbx_strand_id
1 'polypeptide(L)' 'MKILILSCSTGEGHNSAARAVKEELVRRGIACELLDPVSLAGKKAQHTVSS' A
#
# COMPACT_ATOMS: atom_id res chain seq x y z
N MET A 1 3.08 -7.57 16.89
CA MET A 1 3.83 -7.19 15.67
C MET A 1 3.06 -6.12 14.93
N LYS A 2 3.76 -5.16 14.30
CA LYS A 2 3.17 -4.08 13.50
C LYS A 2 3.71 -4.19 12.08
N ILE A 3 2.85 -4.25 11.08
CA ILE A 3 3.23 -4.52 9.68
C ILE A 3 2.94 -3.29 8.82
N LEU A 4 3.90 -2.92 7.96
CA LEU A 4 3.71 -1.90 6.94
C LEU A 4 3.77 -2.56 5.56
N ILE A 5 2.70 -2.39 4.78
CA ILE A 5 2.60 -2.86 3.41
C ILE A 5 2.86 -1.65 2.50
N LEU A 6 3.90 -1.76 1.66
CA LEU A 6 4.21 -0.75 0.65
C LEU A 6 3.70 -1.24 -0.71
N SER A 7 2.78 -0.49 -1.32
CA SER A 7 2.24 -0.79 -2.64
C SER A 7 2.29 0.43 -3.52
N CYS A 8 3.02 0.36 -4.64
CA CYS A 8 3.01 1.40 -5.66
C CYS A 8 1.65 1.35 -6.37
N SER A 9 0.87 2.43 -6.29
CA SER A 9 -0.49 2.50 -6.87
C SER A 9 -0.44 2.70 -8.40
N THR A 10 0.22 1.79 -9.13
CA THR A 10 0.38 1.88 -10.60
C THR A 10 -0.68 1.09 -11.39
N GLY A 11 -1.64 0.43 -10.72
CA GLY A 11 -2.82 -0.20 -11.37
C GLY A 11 -3.23 -1.61 -10.90
N GLU A 12 -4.52 -1.92 -11.10
CA GLU A 12 -5.30 -3.19 -11.03
C GLU A 12 -4.80 -4.26 -10.03
N GLY A 13 -3.82 -5.09 -10.42
CA GLY A 13 -3.46 -6.31 -9.68
C GLY A 13 -2.71 -6.05 -8.37
N HIS A 14 -1.83 -5.05 -8.32
CA HIS A 14 -1.00 -4.77 -7.14
C HIS A 14 -1.84 -4.25 -5.97
N ASN A 15 -2.83 -3.40 -6.26
CA ASN A 15 -3.75 -2.87 -5.27
C ASN A 15 -4.64 -3.97 -4.68
N SER A 16 -5.10 -4.90 -5.53
CA SER A 16 -5.90 -6.05 -5.10
C SER A 16 -5.11 -6.98 -4.19
N ALA A 17 -3.87 -7.32 -4.56
CA ALA A 17 -3.00 -8.18 -3.75
C ALA A 17 -2.66 -7.54 -2.39
N ALA A 18 -2.29 -6.26 -2.38
CA ALA A 18 -1.97 -5.54 -1.15
C ALA A 18 -3.19 -5.46 -0.20
N ARG A 19 -4.39 -5.30 -0.76
CA ARG A 19 -5.64 -5.30 -0.01
C ARG A 19 -5.97 -6.68 0.56
N ALA A 20 -5.84 -7.74 -0.22
CA ALA A 20 -6.08 -9.11 0.26
C ALA A 20 -5.16 -9.48 1.44
N VAL A 21 -3.88 -9.10 1.36
CA VAL A 21 -2.93 -9.30 2.47
C VAL A 21 -3.34 -8.50 3.70
N LYS A 22 -3.73 -7.22 3.53
CA LYS A 22 -4.22 -6.38 4.64
C LYS A 22 -5.45 -7.01 5.31
N GLU A 23 -6.41 -7.50 4.53
CA GLU A 23 -7.63 -8.11 5.04
C GLU A 23 -7.33 -9.36 5.88
N GLU A 24 -6.41 -10.21 5.45
CA GLU A 24 -6.00 -11.39 6.21
C GLU A 24 -5.25 -11.03 7.50
N LEU A 25 -4.38 -10.03 7.46
CA LEU A 25 -3.68 -9.55 8.65
C LEU A 25 -4.65 -8.99 9.70
N VAL A 26 -5.66 -8.23 9.26
CA VAL A 26 -6.73 -7.72 10.12
C VAL A 26 -7.56 -8.86 10.70
N ARG A 27 -7.91 -9.88 9.90
CA ARG A 27 -8.62 -11.08 10.39
C ARG A 27 -7.86 -11.82 11.49
N ARG A 28 -6.52 -11.79 11.44
CA ARG A 28 -5.65 -12.39 12.46
C ARG A 28 -5.43 -11.49 13.68
N GLY A 29 -6.03 -10.30 13.74
CA GLY A 29 -5.84 -9.32 14.81
C GLY A 29 -4.46 -8.64 14.77
N ILE A 30 -3.78 -8.67 13.63
CA ILE A 30 -2.46 -8.05 13.46
C ILE A 30 -2.63 -6.64 12.93
N ALA A 31 -2.07 -5.66 13.64
CA ALA A 31 -2.09 -4.27 13.20
C ALA A 31 -1.23 -4.09 11.95
N CYS A 32 -1.84 -3.61 10.86
CA CYS A 32 -1.14 -3.34 9.61
C CYS A 32 -1.63 -2.05 8.91
N GLU A 33 -0.68 -1.33 8.30
CA GLU A 33 -0.95 -0.16 7.47
C GLU A 33 -0.54 -0.42 6.02
N LEU A 34 -1.31 0.14 5.08
CA LEU A 34 -1.02 0.10 3.65
C LEU A 34 -0.67 1.52 3.22
N LEU A 35 0.51 1.69 2.62
CA LEU A 35 1.04 2.98 2.23
C LEU A 35 1.61 2.93 0.81
N ASP A 36 1.40 4.00 0.06
CA ASP A 36 2.07 4.22 -1.21
C ASP A 36 3.46 4.80 -0.95
N PRO A 37 4.57 4.11 -1.28
CA PRO A 37 5.90 4.63 -1.04
C PRO A 37 6.17 5.92 -1.81
N VAL A 38 5.48 6.18 -2.93
CA VAL A 38 5.61 7.44 -3.67
C VAL A 38 5.01 8.61 -2.88
N SER A 39 4.02 8.35 -2.02
CA SER A 39 3.46 9.36 -1.12
C SER A 39 4.46 9.87 -0.07
N LEU A 40 5.46 9.05 0.29
CA LEU A 40 6.53 9.42 1.23
C LEU A 40 7.53 10.42 0.62
N ALA A 41 7.70 10.41 -0.70
CA ALA A 41 8.62 11.31 -1.42
C ALA A 41 8.01 12.69 -1.70
N GLY A 42 6.76 12.93 -1.28
CA GLY A 42 6.05 14.20 -1.42
C GLY A 42 5.20 14.30 -2.70
N LYS A 43 4.28 15.28 -2.71
CA LYS A 43 3.24 15.43 -3.77
C LYS A 43 3.78 15.51 -5.20
N LYS A 44 5.02 16.00 -5.40
CA LYS A 44 5.65 16.09 -6.72
C LYS A 44 6.00 14.72 -7.29
N ALA A 45 6.45 13.79 -6.45
CA ALA A 45 6.80 12.44 -6.88
C ALA A 45 5.55 11.64 -7.30
N GLN A 46 4.42 11.83 -6.60
CA GLN A 46 3.15 11.18 -6.95
C GLN A 46 2.68 11.55 -8.37
N HIS A 47 2.82 12.82 -8.77
CA HIS A 47 2.47 13.28 -10.12
C HIS A 47 3.38 12.74 -11.23
N THR A 48 4.63 12.37 -10.94
CA THR A 48 5.56 11.83 -11.94
C THR A 48 5.30 10.36 -12.25
N VAL A 49 4.81 9.60 -11.29
CA VAL A 49 4.62 8.14 -11.41
C VAL A 49 3.17 7.77 -11.76
N SER A 50 2.22 8.69 -11.57
CA SER A 50 0.83 8.53 -11.98
C SER A 50 0.69 9.00 -13.44
N SER A 51 0.73 8.06 -14.39
CA SER A 51 0.40 8.30 -15.81
C SER A 51 -1.08 8.06 -16.09
#